data_AF-A0A2C6AD22-F1
#
_entry.id   AF-A0A2C6AD22-F1
#
_cell.length_a   1.000
_cell.length_b   1.000
_cell.length_c   1.000
_cell.angle_alpha   90.00
_cell.angle_beta   90.00
_cell.angle_gamma   90.00
#
_symmetry.space_group_name_H-M   'P 1'
#
loop_
_entity.id
_entity.type
_entity.pdbx_description
1 polymer ?
#
loop_
_entity_poly.entity_id
_entity_poly.type
_entity_poly.pdbx_seq_one_letter_code
_entity_poly.pdbx_strand_id
1 'polypeptide(L)'
;MRAPALSRLALLLHALPALADYGQTSRCYTALDDASRVLIPQFLRNISACAVRGEQFSTLDCAESQVAHDTFSVISPLTSTLRRWEAYFHEDVFTAFREHGRDMADNWHLQIKANEYNAWNVLLYSWLEMGSLCFYDNDPQFVGKLEPRAAGLLNLFFASGDLRTPILKVSDRHWRYNESTVCAARAGAERLRQARVVTTMAQQQQTGGSSDADPPADWQRYEAGSHYRELYSTDPFLQGVISGWRSGPYVCPEGLRCQTGPAEQGRVHLPADGGAFLRAIADGILKPDPVCILFRRTGSALAKNTYYVASSNEPEPEVDVPAGGDDLSSLDLKLLS
;
A
#
# COMPACT_ATOMS: atom_id res chain seq x y z
N MET A 1 -38.11 -48.60 0.23
CA MET A 1 -37.63 -47.30 0.74
C MET A 1 -36.14 -47.20 0.44
N ARG A 2 -35.69 -46.17 -0.29
CA ARG A 2 -34.26 -45.93 -0.57
C ARG A 2 -33.85 -44.61 0.09
N ALA A 3 -32.76 -44.61 0.85
CA ALA A 3 -32.26 -43.41 1.51
C ALA A 3 -31.60 -42.45 0.50
N PRO A 4 -31.73 -41.13 0.66
CA PRO A 4 -31.03 -40.17 -0.18
C PRO A 4 -29.53 -40.13 0.20
N ALA A 5 -28.65 -40.16 -0.80
CA ALA A 5 -27.22 -39.99 -0.59
C ALA A 5 -26.89 -38.53 -0.31
N LEU A 6 -26.34 -38.24 0.87
CA LEU A 6 -25.79 -36.94 1.22
C LEU A 6 -24.50 -36.70 0.42
N SER A 7 -24.64 -36.02 -0.73
CA SER A 7 -23.50 -35.54 -1.52
C SER A 7 -22.82 -34.40 -0.76
N ARG A 8 -21.76 -34.72 -0.02
CA ARG A 8 -20.88 -33.73 0.61
C ARG A 8 -20.03 -33.06 -0.47
N LEU A 9 -20.53 -31.94 -1.01
CA LEU A 9 -19.75 -31.07 -1.88
C LEU A 9 -18.65 -30.41 -1.02
N ALA A 10 -17.44 -30.96 -1.06
CA ALA A 10 -16.29 -30.35 -0.42
C ALA A 10 -15.86 -29.12 -1.24
N LEU A 11 -16.21 -27.91 -0.77
CA LEU A 11 -15.61 -26.68 -1.28
C LEU A 11 -14.12 -26.70 -0.96
N LEU A 12 -13.31 -27.14 -1.92
CA LEU A 12 -11.88 -26.89 -1.96
C LEU A 12 -11.67 -25.40 -2.26
N LEU A 13 -11.76 -24.58 -1.21
CA LEU A 13 -11.21 -23.23 -1.19
C LEU A 13 -9.73 -23.34 -1.57
N HIS A 14 -9.41 -23.06 -2.83
CA HIS A 14 -8.04 -22.96 -3.32
C HIS A 14 -7.44 -21.68 -2.75
N ALA A 15 -6.99 -21.75 -1.49
CA ALA A 15 -6.03 -20.82 -0.94
C ALA A 15 -4.74 -20.98 -1.76
N LEU A 16 -4.64 -20.26 -2.88
CA LEU A 16 -3.42 -20.12 -3.65
C LEU A 16 -2.36 -19.61 -2.67
N PRO A 17 -1.32 -20.40 -2.35
CA PRO A 17 -0.32 -19.96 -1.41
C PRO A 17 0.48 -18.86 -2.10
N ALA A 18 0.19 -17.61 -1.74
CA ALA A 18 1.04 -16.48 -2.01
C ALA A 18 2.34 -16.68 -1.22
N LEU A 19 3.24 -17.49 -1.78
CA LEU A 19 4.59 -17.73 -1.29
C LEU A 19 5.44 -16.48 -1.56
N ALA A 20 5.16 -15.45 -0.77
CA ALA A 20 5.91 -14.22 -0.65
C ALA A 20 6.90 -14.34 0.52
N ASP A 21 8.16 -13.96 0.29
CA ASP A 21 9.28 -14.12 1.24
C ASP A 21 9.12 -13.33 2.57
N TYR A 22 8.01 -12.61 2.77
CA TYR A 22 7.68 -11.88 4.01
C TYR A 22 6.60 -12.56 4.86
N GLY A 23 6.14 -13.76 4.49
CA GLY A 23 5.08 -14.45 5.24
C GLY A 23 3.69 -13.79 5.12
N GLN A 24 3.52 -12.87 4.16
CA GLN A 24 2.22 -12.26 3.86
C GLN A 24 1.31 -13.25 3.12
N THR A 25 0.32 -13.79 3.82
CA THR A 25 -0.80 -14.52 3.23
C THR A 25 -1.98 -13.58 3.03
N SER A 26 -2.76 -13.79 1.98
CA SER A 26 -3.96 -12.99 1.71
C SER A 26 -5.14 -13.87 1.31
N ARG A 27 -6.34 -13.36 1.52
CA ARG A 27 -7.60 -13.94 1.05
C ARG A 27 -8.34 -12.89 0.23
N CYS A 28 -9.12 -13.33 -0.74
CA CYS A 28 -10.02 -12.48 -1.49
C CYS A 28 -11.41 -13.11 -1.53
N TYR A 29 -12.43 -12.33 -1.18
CA TYR A 29 -13.80 -12.65 -1.59
C TYR A 29 -13.99 -12.18 -3.04
N THR A 30 -14.91 -12.82 -3.76
CA THR A 30 -15.29 -12.43 -5.13
C THR A 30 -16.80 -12.51 -5.30
N ALA A 31 -17.37 -11.56 -6.05
CA ALA A 31 -18.79 -11.55 -6.42
C ALA A 31 -19.19 -12.71 -7.36
N LEU A 32 -18.21 -13.46 -7.89
CA LEU A 32 -18.45 -14.71 -8.62
C LEU A 32 -18.89 -15.87 -7.72
N ASP A 33 -18.54 -15.83 -6.43
CA ASP A 33 -19.04 -16.78 -5.43
C ASP A 33 -20.42 -16.34 -4.94
N ASP A 34 -21.44 -17.20 -5.11
CA ASP A 34 -22.84 -16.86 -4.82
C ASP A 34 -23.06 -16.45 -3.36
N ALA A 35 -22.36 -17.09 -2.41
CA ALA A 35 -22.46 -16.76 -0.99
C ALA A 35 -21.83 -15.39 -0.70
N SER A 36 -20.60 -15.16 -1.16
CA SER A 36 -19.88 -13.90 -1.01
C SER A 36 -20.61 -12.73 -1.67
N ARG A 37 -21.21 -12.94 -2.85
CA ARG A 37 -21.99 -11.93 -3.60
C ARG A 37 -23.11 -11.29 -2.76
N VAL A 38 -23.74 -12.07 -1.89
CA VAL A 38 -24.83 -11.59 -1.02
C VAL A 38 -24.28 -11.15 0.35
N LEU A 39 -23.45 -11.98 0.97
CA LEU A 39 -23.07 -11.83 2.38
C LEU A 39 -22.07 -10.70 2.63
N ILE A 40 -21.08 -10.50 1.75
CA ILE A 40 -20.07 -9.45 1.92
C ILE A 40 -20.70 -8.04 1.89
N PRO A 41 -21.50 -7.63 0.89
CA PRO A 41 -22.10 -6.31 0.89
C PRO A 41 -23.15 -6.13 2.00
N GLN A 42 -23.82 -7.19 2.44
CA GLN A 42 -24.71 -7.14 3.61
C GLN A 42 -23.92 -6.91 4.90
N PHE A 43 -22.84 -7.68 5.12
CA PHE A 43 -21.97 -7.52 6.29
C PHE A 43 -21.35 -6.12 6.36
N LEU A 44 -20.84 -5.60 5.23
CA LEU A 44 -20.25 -4.26 5.15
C LEU A 44 -21.27 -3.14 5.46
N ARG A 45 -22.54 -3.30 5.07
CA ARG A 45 -23.62 -2.37 5.46
C ARG A 45 -23.94 -2.47 6.96
N ASN A 46 -24.01 -3.68 7.51
CA ASN A 46 -24.32 -3.89 8.92
C ASN A 46 -23.23 -3.30 9.83
N ILE A 47 -21.95 -3.56 9.53
CA ILE A 47 -20.81 -3.03 10.30
C ILE A 47 -20.67 -1.51 10.17
N SER A 48 -20.95 -0.95 8.99
CA SER A 48 -21.08 0.51 8.78
C SER A 48 -22.16 1.12 9.70
N ALA A 49 -23.35 0.50 9.74
CA ALA A 49 -24.44 0.95 10.59
C ALA A 49 -24.18 0.76 12.10
N CYS A 50 -23.38 -0.23 12.49
CA CYS A 50 -22.92 -0.41 13.87
C CYS A 50 -21.93 0.69 14.28
N ALA A 51 -20.92 0.95 13.46
CA ALA A 51 -19.87 1.92 13.74
C ALA A 51 -20.43 3.34 13.96
N VAL A 52 -21.43 3.73 13.17
CA VAL A 52 -22.10 5.05 13.30
C VAL A 52 -22.97 5.15 14.55
N ARG A 53 -23.54 4.05 15.05
CA ARG A 53 -24.45 4.06 16.21
C ARG A 53 -23.74 4.12 17.56
N GLY A 54 -22.44 3.79 17.64
CA GLY A 54 -21.65 3.92 18.87
C GLY A 54 -22.23 3.13 20.05
N GLU A 55 -22.74 1.93 19.78
CA GLU A 55 -23.45 1.10 20.77
C GLU A 55 -22.50 0.54 21.85
N GLN A 56 -23.07 -0.09 22.90
CA GLN A 56 -22.31 -0.69 24.01
C GLN A 56 -21.43 -1.89 23.62
N PHE A 57 -21.58 -2.40 22.40
CA PHE A 57 -20.82 -3.52 21.84
C PHE A 57 -19.68 -3.05 20.95
N SER A 58 -18.66 -3.88 20.74
CA SER A 58 -17.69 -3.58 19.69
C SER A 58 -18.39 -3.55 18.32
N THR A 59 -17.89 -2.71 17.41
CA THR A 59 -18.40 -2.57 16.04
C THR A 59 -18.51 -3.92 15.32
N LEU A 60 -17.55 -4.82 15.55
CA LEU A 60 -17.56 -6.17 15.01
C LEU A 60 -18.64 -7.06 15.63
N ASP A 61 -18.77 -7.10 16.96
CA ASP A 61 -19.76 -7.97 17.63
C ASP A 61 -21.20 -7.56 17.26
N CYS A 62 -21.46 -6.25 17.16
CA CYS A 62 -22.72 -5.71 16.65
C CYS A 62 -23.00 -6.19 15.21
N ALA A 63 -22.00 -6.19 14.34
CA ALA A 63 -22.15 -6.63 12.94
C ALA A 63 -22.36 -8.14 12.82
N GLU A 64 -21.61 -8.94 13.59
CA GLU A 64 -21.72 -10.40 13.60
C GLU A 64 -23.10 -10.86 14.10
N SER A 65 -23.66 -10.21 15.12
CA SER A 65 -25.01 -10.53 15.63
C SER A 65 -26.13 -10.37 14.59
N GLN A 66 -25.89 -9.62 13.51
CA GLN A 66 -26.84 -9.39 12.41
C GLN A 66 -26.66 -10.37 11.24
N VAL A 67 -25.76 -11.36 11.37
CA VAL A 67 -25.46 -12.36 10.34
C VAL A 67 -26.08 -13.70 10.74
N ALA A 68 -26.75 -14.37 9.80
CA ALA A 68 -27.38 -15.65 10.07
C ALA A 68 -26.33 -16.72 10.40
N HIS A 69 -26.55 -17.48 11.48
CA HIS A 69 -25.55 -18.35 12.10
C HIS A 69 -24.99 -19.43 11.15
N ASP A 70 -25.81 -19.92 10.22
CA ASP A 70 -25.45 -20.87 9.15
C ASP A 70 -24.50 -20.26 8.10
N THR A 71 -24.63 -18.96 7.83
CA THR A 71 -23.79 -18.22 6.87
C THR A 71 -22.51 -17.63 7.48
N PHE A 72 -22.40 -17.61 8.81
CA PHE A 72 -21.26 -17.04 9.54
C PHE A 72 -19.88 -17.60 9.11
N SER A 73 -19.83 -18.87 8.70
CA SER A 73 -18.61 -19.52 8.22
C SER A 73 -17.93 -18.81 7.04
N VAL A 74 -18.70 -18.08 6.21
CA VAL A 74 -18.18 -17.31 5.07
C VAL A 74 -17.42 -16.07 5.54
N ILE A 75 -17.94 -15.36 6.53
CA ILE A 75 -17.36 -14.10 7.03
C ILE A 75 -16.36 -14.29 8.19
N SER A 76 -16.40 -15.43 8.87
CA SER A 76 -15.54 -15.75 10.02
C SER A 76 -14.03 -15.53 9.79
N PRO A 77 -13.45 -15.84 8.60
CA PRO A 77 -12.05 -15.51 8.31
C PRO A 77 -11.76 -13.99 8.34
N LEU A 78 -12.67 -13.18 7.82
CA LEU A 78 -12.56 -11.72 7.81
C LEU A 78 -12.65 -11.15 9.22
N THR A 79 -13.66 -11.54 9.99
CA THR A 79 -13.86 -10.97 11.34
C THR A 79 -12.81 -11.44 12.32
N SER A 80 -12.32 -12.68 12.21
CA SER A 80 -11.18 -13.19 12.98
C SER A 80 -9.88 -12.45 12.66
N THR A 81 -9.68 -12.07 11.40
CA THR A 81 -8.54 -11.24 10.97
C THR A 81 -8.66 -9.83 11.52
N LEU A 82 -9.83 -9.18 11.36
CA LEU A 82 -10.11 -7.84 11.87
C LEU A 82 -9.83 -7.76 13.37
N ARG A 83 -10.41 -8.65 14.19
CA ARG A 83 -10.14 -8.71 15.63
C ARG A 83 -8.64 -8.82 15.95
N ARG A 84 -7.89 -9.66 15.22
CA ARG A 84 -6.45 -9.84 15.42
C ARG A 84 -5.65 -8.57 15.11
N TRP A 85 -6.01 -7.88 14.03
CA TRP A 85 -5.35 -6.66 13.59
C TRP A 85 -5.70 -5.47 14.50
N GLU A 86 -6.98 -5.25 14.80
CA GLU A 86 -7.43 -4.19 15.73
C GLU A 86 -6.80 -4.38 17.12
N ALA A 87 -6.73 -5.60 17.64
CA ALA A 87 -6.06 -5.90 18.91
C ALA A 87 -4.55 -5.61 18.90
N TYR A 88 -3.86 -5.82 17.76
CA TYR A 88 -2.44 -5.49 17.61
C TYR A 88 -2.19 -3.99 17.45
N PHE A 89 -3.07 -3.28 16.76
CA PHE A 89 -2.94 -1.84 16.55
C PHE A 89 -3.47 -1.02 17.74
N HIS A 90 -4.26 -1.65 18.62
CA HIS A 90 -4.97 -1.03 19.76
C HIS A 90 -6.01 0.02 19.35
N GLU A 91 -6.59 -0.17 18.16
CA GLU A 91 -7.48 0.77 17.49
C GLU A 91 -8.40 -0.01 16.54
N ASP A 92 -9.67 0.41 16.42
CA ASP A 92 -10.60 -0.18 15.46
C ASP A 92 -10.46 0.45 14.06
N VAL A 93 -10.84 -0.28 13.01
CA VAL A 93 -10.69 0.17 11.61
C VAL A 93 -11.46 1.46 11.32
N PHE A 94 -12.59 1.71 11.98
CA PHE A 94 -13.40 2.91 11.76
C PHE A 94 -12.75 4.15 12.39
N THR A 95 -12.22 4.04 13.61
CA THR A 95 -11.44 5.09 14.28
C THR A 95 -10.16 5.41 13.50
N ALA A 96 -9.36 4.39 13.16
CA ALA A 96 -8.15 4.56 12.36
C ALA A 96 -8.41 5.27 11.03
N PHE A 97 -9.49 4.90 10.34
CA PHE A 97 -9.84 5.53 9.06
C PHE A 97 -10.26 6.99 9.25
N ARG A 98 -11.08 7.28 10.27
CA ARG A 98 -11.51 8.65 10.60
C ARG A 98 -10.33 9.58 10.89
N GLU A 99 -9.29 9.07 11.55
CA GLU A 99 -8.19 9.89 12.05
C GLU A 99 -6.98 9.93 11.10
N HIS A 100 -6.75 8.87 10.31
CA HIS A 100 -5.56 8.70 9.48
C HIS A 100 -5.79 8.27 8.02
N GLY A 101 -6.98 7.76 7.68
CA GLY A 101 -7.30 7.26 6.33
C GLY A 101 -8.05 8.24 5.44
N ARG A 102 -8.98 8.99 6.03
CA ARG A 102 -9.79 10.04 5.41
C ARG A 102 -9.05 11.37 5.38
N ASP A 103 -9.01 12.02 4.23
CA ASP A 103 -8.93 13.48 4.19
C ASP A 103 -10.34 14.11 4.26
N MET A 104 -10.44 15.26 4.94
CA MET A 104 -11.67 16.02 5.12
C MET A 104 -12.06 16.81 3.88
N ALA A 105 -11.13 17.11 2.96
CA ALA A 105 -11.33 18.05 1.87
C ALA A 105 -12.15 17.49 0.68
N ASP A 106 -11.59 16.58 -0.14
CA ASP A 106 -12.03 16.44 -1.54
C ASP A 106 -12.38 15.01 -2.04
N ASN A 107 -13.18 14.27 -1.27
CA ASN A 107 -13.66 12.92 -1.65
C ASN A 107 -14.90 12.91 -2.59
N TRP A 108 -15.02 13.92 -3.47
CA TRP A 108 -16.15 14.08 -4.40
C TRP A 108 -16.34 12.89 -5.36
N HIS A 109 -15.25 12.21 -5.72
CA HIS A 109 -15.22 11.14 -6.71
C HIS A 109 -15.89 9.83 -6.25
N LEU A 110 -16.05 9.61 -4.93
CA LEU A 110 -16.59 8.35 -4.38
C LEU A 110 -18.13 8.29 -4.32
N GLN A 111 -18.84 9.40 -4.59
CA GLN A 111 -20.31 9.53 -4.51
C GLN A 111 -20.98 9.11 -3.16
N ILE A 112 -20.20 8.75 -2.15
CA ILE A 112 -20.67 8.47 -0.79
C ILE A 112 -21.02 9.81 -0.10
N LYS A 113 -22.21 9.91 0.49
CA LYS A 113 -22.62 11.14 1.19
C LYS A 113 -21.70 11.42 2.37
N ALA A 114 -21.41 12.69 2.66
CA ALA A 114 -20.44 13.08 3.69
C ALA A 114 -20.74 12.54 5.11
N ASN A 115 -22.03 12.32 5.44
CA ASN A 115 -22.49 11.72 6.70
C ASN A 115 -22.45 10.18 6.71
N GLU A 116 -22.35 9.56 5.54
CA GLU A 116 -22.21 8.11 5.33
C GLU A 116 -20.72 7.74 5.10
N TYR A 117 -19.81 8.72 5.04
CA TYR A 117 -18.41 8.50 4.66
C TYR A 117 -17.58 7.87 5.80
N ASN A 118 -17.38 6.55 5.73
CA ASN A 118 -16.58 5.77 6.68
C ASN A 118 -15.87 4.58 5.99
N ALA A 119 -14.93 3.93 6.70
CA ALA A 119 -14.12 2.83 6.20
C ALA A 119 -14.95 1.73 5.53
N TRP A 120 -16.01 1.26 6.20
CA TRP A 120 -16.85 0.16 5.75
C TRP A 120 -17.64 0.48 4.48
N ASN A 121 -18.07 1.74 4.33
CA ASN A 121 -18.70 2.21 3.10
C ASN A 121 -17.70 2.39 1.95
N VAL A 122 -16.44 2.76 2.23
CA VAL A 122 -15.35 2.74 1.23
C VAL A 122 -15.06 1.31 0.76
N LEU A 123 -14.99 0.33 1.68
CA LEU A 123 -14.86 -1.09 1.32
C LEU A 123 -16.07 -1.61 0.53
N LEU A 124 -17.29 -1.17 0.88
CA LEU A 124 -18.50 -1.54 0.14
C LEU A 124 -18.50 -0.99 -1.28
N TYR A 125 -18.12 0.28 -1.46
CA TYR A 125 -17.96 0.89 -2.78
C TYR A 125 -16.89 0.15 -3.60
N SER A 126 -15.72 -0.08 -2.99
CA SER A 126 -14.61 -0.83 -3.59
C SER A 126 -15.00 -2.25 -4.02
N TRP A 127 -15.81 -2.96 -3.22
CA TRP A 127 -16.39 -4.26 -3.56
C TRP A 127 -17.34 -4.20 -4.76
N LEU A 128 -18.19 -3.17 -4.84
CA LEU A 128 -19.16 -3.00 -5.93
C LEU A 128 -18.46 -2.68 -7.26
N GLU A 129 -17.41 -1.85 -7.23
CA GLU A 129 -16.62 -1.51 -8.41
C GLU A 129 -15.70 -2.65 -8.89
N MET A 130 -14.94 -3.27 -7.97
CA MET A 130 -13.94 -4.29 -8.34
C MET A 130 -14.47 -5.73 -8.38
N GLY A 131 -15.70 -5.98 -7.90
CA GLY A 131 -16.27 -7.33 -7.77
C GLY A 131 -15.47 -8.27 -6.84
N SER A 132 -14.58 -7.72 -6.01
CA SER A 132 -13.71 -8.47 -5.10
C SER A 132 -13.27 -7.61 -3.91
N LEU A 133 -12.93 -8.28 -2.80
CA LEU A 133 -12.37 -7.65 -1.60
C LEU A 133 -11.23 -8.52 -1.09
N CYS A 134 -10.00 -8.05 -1.28
CA CYS A 134 -8.79 -8.73 -0.81
C CYS A 134 -8.30 -8.13 0.50
N PHE A 135 -7.84 -9.01 1.40
CA PHE A 135 -7.30 -8.66 2.70
C PHE A 135 -6.18 -9.60 3.13
N TYR A 136 -5.29 -9.12 4.00
CA TYR A 136 -4.21 -9.93 4.56
C TYR A 136 -4.69 -10.85 5.69
N ASP A 137 -4.25 -12.11 5.65
CA ASP A 137 -4.57 -13.20 6.60
C ASP A 137 -3.42 -13.42 7.62
N ASN A 138 -2.26 -12.82 7.36
CA ASN A 138 -1.05 -12.93 8.16
C ASN A 138 -1.11 -12.18 9.50
N ASP A 139 -0.02 -12.31 10.26
CA ASP A 139 0.25 -11.54 11.46
C ASP A 139 0.40 -10.04 11.14
N PRO A 140 -0.31 -9.12 11.82
CA PRO A 140 -0.20 -7.67 11.60
C PRO A 140 1.22 -7.11 11.85
N GLN A 141 2.10 -7.83 12.55
CA GLN A 141 3.47 -7.36 12.80
C GLN A 141 4.29 -7.09 11.52
N PHE A 142 3.95 -7.75 10.40
CA PHE A 142 4.62 -7.54 9.10
C PHE A 142 4.34 -6.17 8.47
N VAL A 143 3.24 -5.50 8.84
CA VAL A 143 2.89 -4.14 8.36
C VAL A 143 2.89 -3.08 9.47
N GLY A 144 3.13 -3.47 10.73
CA GLY A 144 3.28 -2.56 11.88
C GLY A 144 4.52 -1.65 11.84
N LYS A 145 5.13 -1.46 10.66
CA LYS A 145 6.35 -0.68 10.40
C LYS A 145 6.08 0.65 9.70
N LEU A 146 4.81 0.98 9.51
CA LEU A 146 4.37 2.22 8.87
C LEU A 146 4.09 3.31 9.91
N GLU A 147 4.35 4.55 9.54
CA GLU A 147 3.99 5.75 10.27
C GLU A 147 2.92 6.56 9.49
N PRO A 148 1.83 7.01 10.14
CA PRO A 148 1.44 6.73 11.53
C PRO A 148 1.13 5.23 11.75
N ARG A 149 1.22 4.71 12.99
CA ARG A 149 1.02 3.28 13.27
C ARG A 149 -0.32 2.73 12.74
N ALA A 150 -1.38 3.54 12.80
CA ALA A 150 -2.70 3.25 12.24
C ALA A 150 -2.68 2.96 10.72
N ALA A 151 -1.72 3.50 9.96
CA ALA A 151 -1.52 3.15 8.56
C ALA A 151 -1.34 1.65 8.38
N GLY A 152 -0.68 0.95 9.32
CA GLY A 152 -0.56 -0.51 9.29
C GLY A 152 -1.92 -1.21 9.27
N LEU A 153 -2.88 -0.75 10.08
CA LEU A 153 -4.26 -1.28 10.09
C LEU A 153 -5.01 -0.96 8.79
N LEU A 154 -4.86 0.26 8.27
CA LEU A 154 -5.51 0.69 7.02
C LEU A 154 -4.93 0.03 5.76
N ASN A 155 -3.75 -0.59 5.86
CA ASN A 155 -3.17 -1.45 4.83
C ASN A 155 -3.72 -2.88 4.82
N LEU A 156 -4.67 -3.24 5.70
CA LEU A 156 -5.29 -4.57 5.73
C LEU A 156 -5.98 -4.94 4.41
N PHE A 157 -6.70 -3.98 3.82
CA PHE A 157 -7.49 -4.17 2.60
C PHE A 157 -6.80 -3.52 1.41
N PHE A 158 -6.70 -4.25 0.30
CA PHE A 158 -5.95 -3.79 -0.87
C PHE A 158 -6.62 -4.16 -2.20
N ALA A 159 -6.42 -3.31 -3.21
CA ALA A 159 -6.79 -3.59 -4.58
C ALA A 159 -5.81 -4.58 -5.22
N SER A 160 -6.30 -5.50 -6.06
CA SER A 160 -5.44 -6.41 -6.82
C SER A 160 -4.56 -5.64 -7.80
N GLY A 161 -3.25 -5.88 -7.80
CA GLY A 161 -2.31 -5.26 -8.73
C GLY A 161 -0.88 -5.37 -8.24
N ASP A 162 0.07 -4.91 -9.06
CA ASP A 162 1.50 -5.05 -8.76
C ASP A 162 1.95 -4.18 -7.56
N LEU A 163 1.27 -3.06 -7.26
CA LEU A 163 1.50 -2.29 -6.03
C LEU A 163 0.68 -2.78 -4.82
N ARG A 164 -0.40 -3.53 -5.02
CA ARG A 164 -1.39 -3.87 -3.97
C ARG A 164 -1.80 -2.65 -3.14
N THR A 165 -2.33 -1.62 -3.81
CA THR A 165 -2.67 -0.32 -3.23
C THR A 165 -3.70 -0.47 -2.10
N PRO A 166 -3.50 0.15 -0.92
CA PRO A 166 -4.45 0.09 0.19
C PRO A 166 -5.77 0.79 -0.16
N ILE A 167 -6.91 0.11 0.07
CA ILE A 167 -8.25 0.63 -0.23
C ILE A 167 -8.67 1.71 0.77
N LEU A 168 -8.24 1.58 2.03
CA LEU A 168 -8.62 2.51 3.11
C LEU A 168 -7.70 3.73 3.23
N LYS A 169 -6.83 3.95 2.23
CA LYS A 169 -6.12 5.21 2.11
C LYS A 169 -6.81 6.11 1.09
N VAL A 170 -7.47 7.16 1.59
CA VAL A 170 -8.12 8.18 0.76
C VAL A 170 -7.70 9.59 1.20
N SER A 171 -6.51 9.70 1.79
CA SER A 171 -5.85 10.96 2.13
C SER A 171 -4.56 11.10 1.35
N ASP A 172 -4.20 12.34 1.03
CA ASP A 172 -2.91 12.78 0.51
C ASP A 172 -1.74 12.45 1.46
N ARG A 173 -2.00 12.52 2.78
CA ARG A 173 -1.04 12.37 3.89
C ARG A 173 -0.02 11.26 3.68
N HIS A 174 1.26 11.60 3.59
CA HIS A 174 2.31 10.61 3.39
C HIS A 174 2.41 9.59 4.53
N TRP A 175 2.31 8.30 4.17
CA TRP A 175 2.61 7.19 5.06
C TRP A 175 4.04 6.74 4.81
N ARG A 176 4.87 6.69 5.87
CA ARG A 176 6.30 6.40 5.76
C ARG A 176 6.64 5.04 6.31
N TYR A 177 7.59 4.36 5.67
CA TYR A 177 8.21 3.16 6.22
C TYR A 177 9.28 3.54 7.26
N ASN A 178 9.18 3.00 8.48
CA ASN A 178 9.92 3.48 9.65
C ASN A 178 11.05 2.54 10.15
N GLU A 179 11.34 1.42 9.48
CA GLU A 179 12.54 0.66 9.88
C GLU A 179 13.83 1.32 9.38
N SER A 180 14.97 0.88 9.93
CA SER A 180 16.30 1.32 9.48
C SER A 180 16.66 0.79 8.09
N THR A 181 16.08 -0.34 7.68
CA THR A 181 16.40 -1.03 6.42
C THR A 181 15.23 -1.89 5.99
N VAL A 182 14.96 -1.97 4.68
CA VAL A 182 14.09 -2.99 4.10
C VAL A 182 14.74 -3.63 2.90
N CYS A 183 14.63 -4.95 2.80
CA CYS A 183 15.22 -5.74 1.71
C CYS A 183 14.14 -6.28 0.78
N ALA A 184 14.46 -6.42 -0.50
CA ALA A 184 13.65 -7.12 -1.49
C ALA A 184 13.49 -8.60 -1.14
N ALA A 185 12.46 -9.23 -1.71
CA ALA A 185 12.28 -10.67 -1.66
C ALA A 185 13.49 -11.36 -2.29
N ARG A 186 13.89 -12.51 -1.74
CA ARG A 186 15.10 -13.22 -2.19
C ARG A 186 14.86 -13.95 -3.50
N ALA A 187 13.66 -14.52 -3.69
CA ALA A 187 13.33 -15.28 -4.88
C ALA A 187 11.82 -15.27 -5.21
N GLY A 188 11.45 -16.08 -6.21
CA GLY A 188 10.06 -16.42 -6.50
C GLY A 188 9.23 -15.30 -7.13
N ALA A 189 7.90 -15.51 -7.12
CA ALA A 189 6.93 -14.59 -7.72
C ALA A 189 6.98 -13.19 -7.10
N GLU A 190 7.31 -13.10 -5.81
CA GLU A 190 7.35 -11.82 -5.10
C GLU A 190 8.51 -10.94 -5.57
N ARG A 191 9.73 -11.50 -5.68
CA ARG A 191 10.87 -10.77 -6.24
C ARG A 191 10.60 -10.32 -7.69
N LEU A 192 9.92 -11.15 -8.48
CA LEU A 192 9.53 -10.81 -9.85
C LEU A 192 8.51 -9.66 -9.92
N ARG A 193 7.52 -9.62 -9.02
CA ARG A 193 6.59 -8.48 -8.89
C ARG A 193 7.35 -7.21 -8.51
N GLN A 194 8.16 -7.27 -7.45
CA GLN A 194 8.95 -6.13 -7.00
C GLN A 194 9.88 -5.60 -8.09
N ALA A 195 10.57 -6.49 -8.81
CA ALA A 195 11.42 -6.12 -9.93
C ALA A 195 10.64 -5.44 -11.07
N ARG A 196 9.44 -5.94 -11.40
CA ARG A 196 8.56 -5.31 -12.41
C ARG A 196 8.19 -3.89 -11.99
N VAL A 197 7.67 -3.70 -10.78
CA VAL A 197 7.26 -2.39 -10.25
C VAL A 197 8.42 -1.39 -10.29
N VAL A 198 9.56 -1.74 -9.68
CA VAL A 198 10.69 -0.81 -9.60
C VAL A 198 11.28 -0.49 -10.98
N THR A 199 11.32 -1.47 -11.89
CA THR A 199 11.72 -1.22 -13.29
C THR A 199 10.74 -0.29 -14.00
N THR A 200 9.44 -0.45 -13.82
CA THR A 200 8.42 0.45 -14.39
C THR A 200 8.54 1.87 -13.85
N MET A 201 8.70 2.04 -12.53
CA MET A 201 8.96 3.36 -11.92
C MET A 201 10.25 3.99 -12.49
N ALA A 202 11.34 3.21 -12.58
CA ALA A 202 12.61 3.68 -13.13
C ALA A 202 12.52 4.07 -14.62
N GLN A 203 11.65 3.44 -15.40
CA GLN A 203 11.37 3.77 -16.79
C GLN A 203 10.48 5.01 -16.93
N GLN A 204 9.41 5.11 -16.14
CA GLN A 204 8.51 6.28 -16.13
C GLN A 204 9.27 7.57 -15.79
N GLN A 205 10.19 7.50 -14.82
CA GLN A 205 11.09 8.61 -14.48
C GLN A 205 11.99 9.05 -15.64
N GLN A 206 12.34 8.15 -16.56
CA GLN A 206 13.13 8.48 -17.75
C GLN A 206 12.28 9.07 -18.86
N THR A 207 11.09 8.50 -19.12
CA THR A 207 10.20 8.97 -20.20
C THR A 207 9.52 10.30 -19.93
N GLY A 208 9.49 10.77 -18.68
CA GLY A 208 9.04 12.12 -18.32
C GLY A 208 10.03 13.23 -18.75
N GLY A 209 11.30 12.90 -18.95
CA GLY A 209 12.23 13.72 -19.71
C GLY A 209 12.22 13.28 -21.17
N SER A 210 12.15 14.22 -22.12
CA SER A 210 12.27 13.88 -23.53
C SER A 210 13.61 13.19 -23.80
N SER A 211 13.57 12.07 -24.52
CA SER A 211 14.77 11.49 -25.12
C SER A 211 15.49 12.56 -25.95
N ASP A 212 16.79 12.73 -25.68
CA ASP A 212 17.71 13.65 -26.35
C ASP A 212 17.44 15.16 -26.11
N ALA A 213 17.97 15.71 -25.00
CA ALA A 213 18.98 16.79 -25.01
C ALA A 213 19.12 17.52 -23.66
N ASP A 214 18.02 17.71 -22.92
CA ASP A 214 18.00 18.52 -21.70
C ASP A 214 17.65 17.70 -20.44
N PRO A 215 18.20 18.04 -19.27
CA PRO A 215 17.73 17.49 -18.00
C PRO A 215 16.25 17.88 -17.78
N PRO A 216 15.39 16.99 -17.28
CA PRO A 216 13.98 17.31 -17.06
C PRO A 216 13.87 18.53 -16.14
N ALA A 217 13.03 19.48 -16.53
CA ALA A 217 12.85 20.74 -15.83
C ALA A 217 12.35 20.51 -14.40
N ASP A 218 12.64 21.43 -13.48
CA ASP A 218 12.36 21.21 -12.06
C ASP A 218 10.88 20.94 -11.77
N TRP A 219 9.96 21.49 -12.58
CA TRP A 219 8.53 21.21 -12.49
C TRP A 219 8.18 19.75 -12.85
N GLN A 220 8.85 19.13 -13.83
CA GLN A 220 8.64 17.71 -14.18
C GLN A 220 9.15 16.78 -13.07
N ARG A 221 10.24 17.17 -12.39
CA ARG A 221 10.76 16.45 -11.22
C ARG A 221 9.81 16.58 -10.03
N TYR A 222 9.20 17.74 -9.87
CA TYR A 222 8.19 18.02 -8.85
C TYR A 222 6.90 17.23 -9.11
N GLU A 223 6.39 17.19 -10.35
CA GLU A 223 5.22 16.39 -10.75
C GLU A 223 5.46 14.89 -10.53
N ALA A 224 6.60 14.36 -10.99
CA ALA A 224 6.99 12.98 -10.70
C ALA A 224 7.08 12.72 -9.19
N GLY A 225 7.55 13.70 -8.42
CA GLY A 225 7.55 13.65 -6.96
C GLY A 225 6.16 13.64 -6.34
N SER A 226 5.21 14.42 -6.85
CA SER A 226 3.80 14.34 -6.43
C SER A 226 3.23 12.96 -6.71
N HIS A 227 3.44 12.44 -7.93
CA HIS A 227 2.96 11.13 -8.33
C HIS A 227 3.46 10.01 -7.39
N TYR A 228 4.76 9.94 -7.11
CA TYR A 228 5.28 8.92 -6.18
C TYR A 228 4.86 9.13 -4.73
N ARG A 229 4.64 10.39 -4.31
CA ARG A 229 4.10 10.73 -2.98
C ARG A 229 2.62 10.32 -2.80
N GLU A 230 1.90 10.11 -3.90
CA GLU A 230 0.53 9.59 -3.94
C GLU A 230 0.46 8.05 -4.09
N LEU A 231 1.56 7.39 -4.46
CA LEU A 231 1.61 5.92 -4.51
C LEU A 231 1.73 5.30 -3.12
N TYR A 232 1.07 4.15 -2.94
CA TYR A 232 1.17 3.35 -1.72
C TYR A 232 1.18 1.86 -2.06
N SER A 233 1.96 1.11 -1.28
CA SER A 233 2.02 -0.34 -1.38
C SER A 233 1.85 -0.97 0.00
N THR A 234 1.14 -2.10 0.01
CA THR A 234 1.08 -2.98 1.18
C THR A 234 2.28 -3.94 1.27
N ASP A 235 3.18 -3.91 0.28
CA ASP A 235 4.47 -4.58 0.30
C ASP A 235 5.50 -3.72 1.07
N PRO A 236 6.18 -4.22 2.12
CA PRO A 236 7.11 -3.44 2.91
C PRO A 236 8.30 -2.88 2.10
N PHE A 237 8.81 -3.62 1.12
CA PHE A 237 9.94 -3.19 0.31
C PHE A 237 9.51 -2.13 -0.71
N LEU A 238 8.39 -2.32 -1.42
CA LEU A 238 7.88 -1.30 -2.34
C LEU A 238 7.41 -0.05 -1.61
N GLN A 239 6.80 -0.16 -0.42
CA GLN A 239 6.53 1.00 0.41
C GLN A 239 7.81 1.67 0.90
N GLY A 240 8.91 0.92 1.05
CA GLY A 240 10.25 1.45 1.24
C GLY A 240 10.81 2.17 0.00
N VAL A 241 10.60 1.65 -1.21
CA VAL A 241 10.95 2.34 -2.47
C VAL A 241 10.22 3.68 -2.55
N ILE A 242 8.91 3.66 -2.30
CA ILE A 242 8.06 4.87 -2.28
C ILE A 242 8.53 5.84 -1.20
N SER A 243 8.66 5.40 0.05
CA SER A 243 9.06 6.26 1.18
C SER A 243 10.49 6.79 1.05
N GLY A 244 11.36 6.06 0.34
CA GLY A 244 12.76 6.38 0.14
C GLY A 244 13.03 7.19 -1.13
N TRP A 245 12.04 7.35 -2.01
CA TRP A 245 12.16 8.19 -3.19
C TRP A 245 12.16 9.67 -2.79
N ARG A 246 13.04 10.45 -3.42
CA ARG A 246 13.20 11.89 -3.21
C ARG A 246 13.53 12.56 -4.54
N SER A 247 12.99 13.76 -4.73
CA SER A 247 13.24 14.66 -5.87
C SER A 247 14.60 15.36 -5.77
N GLY A 248 15.03 15.66 -4.54
CA GLY A 248 16.28 16.33 -4.23
C GLY A 248 17.49 15.41 -4.03
N PRO A 249 18.65 15.98 -3.62
CA PRO A 249 19.88 15.23 -3.38
C PRO A 249 19.75 14.32 -2.15
N TYR A 250 20.41 13.17 -2.20
CA TYR A 250 20.40 12.20 -1.10
C TYR A 250 21.53 12.47 -0.11
N VAL A 251 21.21 12.37 1.17
CA VAL A 251 22.17 12.43 2.28
C VAL A 251 22.53 11.02 2.72
N CYS A 252 23.81 10.76 2.97
CA CYS A 252 24.26 9.49 3.55
C CYS A 252 23.78 9.39 5.01
N PRO A 253 23.06 8.32 5.42
CA PRO A 253 22.50 8.26 6.77
C PRO A 253 23.57 8.28 7.86
N GLU A 254 23.22 8.87 9.01
CA GLU A 254 24.17 9.15 10.09
C GLU A 254 24.94 7.90 10.56
N GLY A 255 26.25 8.05 10.75
CA GLY A 255 27.12 6.99 11.26
C GLY A 255 27.47 5.89 10.24
N LEU A 256 27.16 6.10 8.96
CA LEU A 256 27.54 5.22 7.85
C LEU A 256 28.62 5.83 6.96
N ARG A 257 29.11 5.03 6.00
CA ARG A 257 30.00 5.47 4.92
C ARG A 257 29.39 5.04 3.60
N CYS A 258 28.87 6.00 2.85
CA CYS A 258 28.29 5.77 1.54
C CYS A 258 29.30 6.07 0.42
N GLN A 259 29.11 5.46 -0.75
CA GLN A 259 29.90 5.69 -1.95
C GLN A 259 29.03 6.19 -3.10
N THR A 260 29.51 7.20 -3.83
CA THR A 260 28.84 7.78 -5.00
C THR A 260 29.15 7.03 -6.31
N GLY A 261 30.12 6.09 -6.28
CA GLY A 261 30.41 5.18 -7.38
C GLY A 261 29.38 4.06 -7.53
N PRO A 262 29.61 3.10 -8.46
CA PRO A 262 28.72 1.97 -8.71
C PRO A 262 28.32 1.21 -7.44
N ALA A 263 27.13 0.61 -7.43
CA ALA A 263 26.68 -0.18 -6.29
C ALA A 263 27.52 -1.47 -6.12
N GLU A 264 28.23 -1.57 -5.01
CA GLU A 264 29.02 -2.74 -4.60
C GLU A 264 28.36 -3.48 -3.43
N GLN A 265 28.57 -4.79 -3.33
CA GLN A 265 28.04 -5.59 -2.23
C GLN A 265 28.72 -5.21 -0.89
N GLY A 266 27.96 -5.22 0.20
CA GLY A 266 28.47 -4.90 1.54
C GLY A 266 28.83 -3.42 1.75
N ARG A 267 28.56 -2.56 0.77
CA ARG A 267 28.72 -1.11 0.84
C ARG A 267 27.40 -0.40 0.56
N VAL A 268 27.28 0.82 1.07
CA VAL A 268 26.09 1.66 0.86
C VAL A 268 26.33 2.57 -0.34
N HIS A 269 25.56 2.38 -1.41
CA HIS A 269 25.54 3.29 -2.56
C HIS A 269 24.73 4.53 -2.21
N LEU A 270 25.28 5.72 -2.46
CA LEU A 270 24.58 7.00 -2.37
C LEU A 270 24.13 7.41 -3.78
N PRO A 271 22.83 7.33 -4.11
CA PRO A 271 22.33 7.83 -5.38
C PRO A 271 22.43 9.35 -5.45
N ALA A 272 22.51 9.91 -6.66
CA ALA A 272 22.56 11.36 -6.85
C ALA A 272 21.18 12.03 -6.70
N ASP A 273 20.12 11.35 -7.16
CA ASP A 273 18.74 11.82 -7.26
C ASP A 273 17.76 10.63 -7.25
N GLY A 274 16.44 10.90 -7.26
CA GLY A 274 15.40 9.87 -7.29
C GLY A 274 15.43 8.93 -8.49
N GLY A 275 15.90 9.40 -9.65
CA GLY A 275 16.09 8.55 -10.84
C GLY A 275 17.32 7.63 -10.71
N ALA A 276 18.39 8.08 -10.08
CA ALA A 276 19.54 7.25 -9.72
C ALA A 276 19.17 6.22 -8.63
N PHE A 277 18.35 6.60 -7.65
CA PHE A 277 17.82 5.70 -6.61
C PHE A 277 17.01 4.56 -7.22
N LEU A 278 15.99 4.87 -8.05
CA LEU A 278 15.17 3.84 -8.70
C LEU A 278 16.00 2.92 -9.60
N ARG A 279 16.95 3.46 -10.39
CA ARG A 279 17.86 2.66 -11.22
C ARG A 279 18.76 1.74 -10.39
N ALA A 280 19.38 2.24 -9.32
CA ALA A 280 20.23 1.43 -8.44
C ALA A 280 19.48 0.25 -7.83
N ILE A 281 18.20 0.42 -7.51
CA ILE A 281 17.34 -0.65 -7.00
C ILE A 281 16.90 -1.59 -8.13
N ALA A 282 16.51 -1.09 -9.31
CA ALA A 282 16.15 -1.89 -10.48
C ALA A 282 17.31 -2.77 -10.96
N ASP A 283 18.50 -2.19 -11.12
CA ASP A 283 19.73 -2.92 -11.50
C ASP A 283 20.14 -3.93 -10.43
N GLY A 284 19.88 -3.62 -9.16
CA GLY A 284 20.14 -4.51 -8.04
C GLY A 284 19.18 -5.70 -8.00
N ILE A 285 17.88 -5.49 -8.13
CA ILE A 285 16.88 -6.52 -7.85
C ILE A 285 16.87 -7.62 -8.92
N LEU A 286 17.36 -7.32 -10.12
CA LEU A 286 17.60 -8.26 -11.22
C LEU A 286 18.85 -9.15 -11.01
N LYS A 287 19.76 -8.82 -10.08
CA LYS A 287 20.89 -9.68 -9.69
C LYS A 287 20.41 -10.80 -8.76
N PRO A 288 21.18 -11.89 -8.55
CA PRO A 288 20.77 -12.93 -7.59
C PRO A 288 20.79 -12.45 -6.13
N ASP A 289 21.74 -11.59 -5.76
CA ASP A 289 21.93 -11.16 -4.37
C ASP A 289 20.79 -10.25 -3.86
N PRO A 290 20.57 -10.17 -2.53
CA PRO A 290 19.60 -9.25 -1.97
C PRO A 290 19.94 -7.78 -2.24
N VAL A 291 18.90 -6.98 -2.46
CA VAL A 291 18.96 -5.51 -2.42
C VAL A 291 18.23 -5.03 -1.19
N CYS A 292 18.78 -4.05 -0.49
CA CYS A 292 18.10 -3.36 0.60
C CYS A 292 18.19 -1.85 0.46
N ILE A 293 17.09 -1.17 0.77
CA ILE A 293 17.03 0.27 0.98
C ILE A 293 17.37 0.51 2.44
N LEU A 294 18.28 1.46 2.71
CA LEU A 294 18.82 1.68 4.03
C LEU A 294 18.61 3.15 4.42
N PHE A 295 17.67 3.37 5.34
CA PHE A 295 17.16 4.68 5.77
C PHE A 295 17.96 5.28 6.92
N ARG A 296 18.46 4.41 7.82
CA ARG A 296 19.17 4.74 9.05
C ARG A 296 20.18 3.64 9.34
N ARG A 297 21.17 3.93 10.20
CA ARG A 297 22.15 2.93 10.63
C ARG A 297 21.47 1.76 11.35
N THR A 298 21.81 0.53 10.93
CA THR A 298 21.46 -0.71 11.63
C THR A 298 22.37 -0.92 12.84
N GLY A 299 21.85 -1.53 13.91
CA GLY A 299 22.66 -1.97 15.05
C GLY A 299 23.60 -3.15 14.71
N SER A 300 23.29 -3.90 13.65
CA SER A 300 24.10 -4.97 13.09
C SER A 300 25.05 -4.48 11.99
N ALA A 301 26.15 -5.22 11.79
CA ALA A 301 27.01 -5.02 10.63
C ALA A 301 26.28 -5.35 9.32
N LEU A 302 26.59 -4.61 8.26
CA LEU A 302 26.04 -4.84 6.92
C LEU A 302 26.50 -6.20 6.36
N ALA A 303 25.59 -6.90 5.68
CA ALA A 303 25.88 -8.18 5.06
C ALA A 303 26.77 -8.00 3.83
N LYS A 304 27.88 -8.74 3.75
CA LYS A 304 28.89 -8.59 2.69
C LYS A 304 28.38 -8.93 1.28
N ASN A 305 27.31 -9.71 1.19
CA ASN A 305 26.70 -10.22 -0.04
C ASN A 305 25.34 -9.56 -0.34
N THR A 306 25.19 -8.28 0.01
CA THR A 306 23.95 -7.53 -0.16
C THR A 306 24.25 -6.15 -0.75
N TYR A 307 23.47 -5.73 -1.73
CA TYR A 307 23.53 -4.37 -2.26
C TYR A 307 22.70 -3.44 -1.38
N TYR A 308 23.30 -2.37 -0.85
CA TYR A 308 22.60 -1.36 -0.06
C TYR A 308 22.48 -0.06 -0.83
N VAL A 309 21.26 0.48 -0.95
CA VAL A 309 20.99 1.80 -1.51
C VAL A 309 20.58 2.72 -0.36
N ALA A 310 21.31 3.82 -0.17
CA ALA A 310 20.96 4.83 0.82
C ALA A 310 19.65 5.53 0.44
N SER A 311 18.80 5.73 1.45
CA SER A 311 17.82 6.81 1.46
C SER A 311 17.82 7.42 2.87
N SER A 312 17.11 8.53 3.05
CA SER A 312 16.95 9.18 4.35
C SER A 312 15.48 9.55 4.55
N ASN A 313 14.91 9.16 5.69
CA ASN A 313 13.55 9.51 6.10
C ASN A 313 13.41 10.99 6.54
N GLU A 314 14.48 11.77 6.41
CA GLU A 314 14.42 13.22 6.62
C GLU A 314 13.38 13.81 5.66
N PRO A 315 12.53 14.75 6.12
CA PRO A 315 11.66 15.47 5.22
C PRO A 315 12.44 16.01 4.01
N GLU A 316 11.81 15.99 2.83
CA GLU A 316 12.25 16.94 1.81
C GLU A 316 12.13 18.34 2.43
N PRO A 317 13.16 19.20 2.31
CA PRO A 317 12.96 20.60 2.64
C PRO A 317 11.80 21.09 1.76
N GLU A 318 10.86 21.82 2.36
CA GLU A 318 9.78 22.44 1.59
C GLU A 318 10.44 23.33 0.54
N VAL A 319 10.35 22.89 -0.72
CA VAL A 319 10.77 23.72 -1.85
C VAL A 319 9.70 24.79 -1.94
N ASP A 320 10.04 26.01 -1.55
CA ASP A 320 9.24 27.19 -1.82
C ASP A 320 9.02 27.26 -3.34
N VAL A 321 7.91 26.69 -3.81
CA VAL A 321 7.48 26.82 -5.19
C VAL A 321 7.17 28.31 -5.37
N PRO A 322 7.94 29.06 -6.17
CA PRO A 322 7.65 30.47 -6.38
C PRO A 322 6.25 30.57 -6.95
N ALA A 323 5.41 31.44 -6.37
CA ALA A 323 4.00 31.61 -6.74
C ALA A 323 3.87 32.03 -8.22
N GLY A 324 3.84 31.03 -9.10
CA GLY A 324 4.03 31.15 -10.53
C GLY A 324 2.75 31.48 -11.28
N GLY A 325 2.19 32.66 -11.02
CA GLY A 325 1.24 33.33 -11.90
C GLY A 325 -0.13 32.66 -12.07
N ASP A 326 -1.12 33.16 -11.33
CA ASP A 326 -2.53 33.08 -11.72
C ASP A 326 -2.77 33.83 -13.05
N ASP A 327 -2.53 33.19 -14.20
CA ASP A 327 -2.93 33.75 -15.51
C ASP A 327 -3.22 32.70 -16.60
N LEU A 328 -3.80 31.55 -16.22
CA LEU A 328 -4.35 30.55 -17.14
C LEU A 328 -5.87 30.71 -17.40
N SER A 329 -6.46 31.82 -16.96
CA SER A 329 -7.89 32.14 -17.11
C SER A 329 -8.28 32.69 -18.50
N SER A 330 -7.37 32.67 -19.49
CA SER A 330 -7.58 33.26 -20.83
C SER A 330 -7.44 32.31 -22.03
N LEU A 331 -7.33 30.99 -21.82
CA LEU A 331 -7.35 30.02 -22.93
C LEU A 331 -8.79 29.70 -23.37
N ASP A 332 -9.22 30.39 -24.43
CA ASP A 332 -10.52 30.30 -25.08
C ASP A 332 -10.99 28.85 -25.31
N LEU A 333 -12.03 28.45 -24.57
CA LEU A 333 -12.76 27.19 -24.78
C LEU A 333 -13.73 27.32 -25.96
N LYS A 334 -13.16 27.53 -27.16
CA LYS A 334 -13.87 27.57 -28.45
C LYS A 334 -13.20 26.65 -29.47
N LEU A 335 -13.49 25.36 -29.33
CA LEU A 335 -13.59 24.40 -30.44
C LEU A 335 -14.04 23.05 -29.87
N LEU A 336 -15.32 22.71 -30.04
CA LEU A 336 -15.86 21.38 -30.36
C LEU A 336 -17.40 21.42 -30.19
N SER A 337 -18.07 21.79 -31.28
CA SER A 337 -19.49 21.58 -31.55
C SER A 337 -19.61 20.91 -32.91
#